data_AF-A0A0A7LHX3-F1
#
_entry.id   AF-A0A0A7LHX3-F1
#
_cell.length_a   1.000
_cell.length_b   1.000
_cell.length_c   1.000
_cell.angle_alpha   90.00
_cell.angle_beta   90.00
_cell.angle_gamma   90.00
#
_symmetry.space_group_name_H-M   'P 1'
#
loop_
_entity.id
_entity.type
_entity.pdbx_description
1 polymer ?
#
loop_
_entity_poly.entity_id
_entity_poly.type
_entity_poly.pdbx_seq_one_letter_code
_entity_poly.pdbx_strand_id
1 'polypeptide(L)'
;MKNNIFANTGSGYATYLVSSPSGTNDWDYNNYYSASGKLGFTNGTAVADLAQWRKANSLDNNSKAVNPFYTSPTNLSINQILLNSAAMAITGITTDIDGATRGSTADIGAKEFTPCTPDVGVNAFVGLGNPLTPGSQSVQVQLQNQSLTALNSAVINWSINGASQPVYKWTGSLTGAANASISLGNFNFQGGKSYSIKAWATTPNGQKACNALNDTASIKDLATPLCGLYTIGGTNPDFQNFTEAVTALNNAGVGCGVTFRVRNGSYNEQVKLGQISGASATAPIVFESESGDSTKVALHYQETNPSNDYTLVLEGTDYITFRKLGILRSNGQSGSSAVIIRNGAHHVSFRNTQLNRVSSPGTSCDSVLTFAGNAVTGGIFLANLSTQPASRVAITGNTFTSPYSASESSIGLSYTTGALVQGNTVAPSINSGSEVTSVNVTNSSNPKINNNHLFAYGYYSTYGVIVSSTVNAEISDNTIQGGCYSSSGYSSYGIQVRGVAA
;
A
#
# COMPACT_ATOMS: atom_id res chain seq x y z
N MET A 1 -6.41 -23.27 24.40
CA MET A 1 -7.15 -22.26 23.62
C MET A 1 -8.19 -22.96 22.76
N LYS A 2 -9.46 -22.99 23.19
CA LYS A 2 -10.52 -23.68 22.44
C LYS A 2 -11.77 -22.84 22.28
N ASN A 3 -12.53 -23.13 21.23
CA ASN A 3 -13.86 -22.58 20.98
C ASN A 3 -13.89 -21.05 20.82
N ASN A 4 -12.79 -20.44 20.37
CA ASN A 4 -12.72 -18.99 20.17
C ASN A 4 -13.01 -18.64 18.72
N ILE A 5 -13.53 -17.44 18.49
CA ILE A 5 -13.55 -16.82 17.15
C ILE A 5 -12.52 -15.71 17.13
N PHE A 6 -11.53 -15.83 16.26
CA PHE A 6 -10.61 -14.79 15.89
C PHE A 6 -11.05 -14.21 14.55
N ALA A 7 -11.59 -13.01 14.55
CA ALA A 7 -12.12 -12.37 13.34
C ALA A 7 -11.57 -10.95 13.17
N ASN A 8 -10.93 -10.71 12.03
CA ASN A 8 -10.49 -9.39 11.59
C ASN A 8 -11.24 -9.02 10.31
N THR A 9 -12.22 -8.13 10.43
CA THR A 9 -13.02 -7.64 9.29
C THR A 9 -12.31 -6.52 8.51
N GLY A 10 -11.14 -6.08 8.97
CA GLY A 10 -10.25 -5.14 8.29
C GLY A 10 -9.15 -5.85 7.49
N SER A 11 -7.99 -5.20 7.38
CA SER A 11 -6.88 -5.67 6.53
C SER A 11 -5.84 -6.55 7.24
N GLY A 12 -5.98 -6.77 8.55
CA GLY A 12 -4.99 -7.44 9.39
C GLY A 12 -5.18 -8.96 9.51
N TYR A 13 -4.31 -9.58 10.31
CA TYR A 13 -4.40 -11.01 10.64
C TYR A 13 -5.58 -11.30 11.57
N ALA A 14 -6.17 -12.49 11.48
CA ALA A 14 -7.11 -12.97 12.50
C ALA A 14 -6.36 -13.28 13.80
N THR A 15 -5.15 -13.85 13.69
CA THR A 15 -4.31 -14.22 14.84
C THR A 15 -2.84 -13.97 14.55
N TYR A 16 -2.10 -13.48 15.55
CA TYR A 16 -0.66 -13.20 15.47
C TYR A 16 0.07 -13.91 16.61
N LEU A 17 0.89 -14.91 16.27
CA LEU A 17 1.71 -15.67 17.20
C LEU A 17 3.18 -15.38 16.92
N VAL A 18 3.89 -14.88 17.92
CA VAL A 18 5.35 -14.65 17.82
C VAL A 18 6.10 -15.98 17.71
N SER A 19 5.61 -17.01 18.41
CA SER A 19 6.11 -18.38 18.38
C SER A 19 4.95 -19.37 18.45
N SER A 20 5.11 -20.57 17.90
CA SER A 20 4.12 -21.64 18.03
C SER A 20 3.81 -21.95 19.50
N PRO A 21 2.55 -22.29 19.82
CA PRO A 21 2.19 -22.79 21.14
C PRO A 21 2.99 -24.06 21.46
N SER A 22 3.55 -24.15 22.68
CA SER A 22 4.31 -25.32 23.16
C SER A 22 3.70 -25.90 24.44
N GLY A 23 4.07 -27.14 24.80
CA GLY A 23 3.63 -27.79 26.04
C GLY A 23 2.19 -28.30 26.00
N THR A 24 1.44 -28.14 27.10
CA THR A 24 0.04 -28.58 27.25
C THR A 24 -0.99 -27.65 26.60
N ASN A 25 -0.54 -26.74 25.74
CA ASN A 25 -1.40 -25.77 25.06
C ASN A 25 -2.27 -26.46 24.01
N ASP A 26 -3.46 -26.87 24.44
CA ASP A 26 -4.47 -27.49 23.60
C ASP A 26 -5.18 -26.41 22.77
N TRP A 27 -4.69 -26.19 21.55
CA TRP A 27 -5.17 -25.17 20.62
C TRP A 27 -5.99 -25.83 19.51
N ASP A 28 -7.31 -25.82 19.64
CA ASP A 28 -8.21 -26.50 18.70
C ASP A 28 -9.66 -26.00 18.80
N TYR A 29 -10.52 -26.36 17.85
CA TYR A 29 -11.93 -25.94 17.79
C TYR A 29 -12.13 -24.40 17.74
N ASN A 30 -11.16 -23.66 17.22
CA ASN A 30 -11.28 -22.21 17.03
C ASN A 30 -11.77 -21.89 15.61
N ASN A 31 -12.22 -20.66 15.38
CA ASN A 31 -12.49 -20.13 14.05
C ASN A 31 -11.56 -18.96 13.75
N TYR A 32 -11.06 -18.91 12.51
CA TYR A 32 -10.18 -17.85 12.02
C TYR A 32 -10.78 -17.17 10.80
N TYR A 33 -10.89 -15.84 10.84
CA TYR A 33 -11.37 -15.06 9.72
C TYR A 33 -10.59 -13.76 9.55
N SER A 34 -10.12 -13.51 8.32
CA SER A 34 -9.57 -12.23 7.91
C SER A 34 -10.17 -11.83 6.56
N ALA A 35 -10.75 -10.64 6.49
CA ALA A 35 -11.34 -10.13 5.24
C ALA A 35 -10.28 -9.90 4.14
N SER A 36 -9.00 -9.72 4.51
CA SER A 36 -7.89 -9.59 3.56
C SER A 36 -7.26 -10.93 3.16
N GLY A 37 -7.81 -12.07 3.59
CA GLY A 37 -7.25 -13.40 3.34
C GLY A 37 -6.00 -13.71 4.17
N LYS A 38 -5.62 -12.84 5.10
CA LYS A 38 -4.49 -13.04 6.00
C LYS A 38 -4.94 -13.82 7.24
N LEU A 39 -5.06 -15.14 7.11
CA LEU A 39 -5.58 -15.98 8.19
C LEU A 39 -4.77 -15.80 9.50
N GLY A 40 -3.45 -15.85 9.44
CA GLY A 40 -2.64 -15.62 10.63
C GLY A 40 -1.15 -15.39 10.36
N PHE A 41 -0.42 -15.05 11.42
CA PHE A 41 1.05 -14.97 11.42
C PHE A 41 1.59 -15.87 12.52
N THR A 42 2.56 -16.72 12.22
CA THR A 42 3.19 -17.63 13.18
C THR A 42 4.65 -17.90 12.80
N ASN A 43 5.54 -18.02 13.78
CA ASN A 43 6.97 -18.32 13.58
C ASN A 43 7.64 -17.44 12.52
N GLY A 44 7.35 -16.13 12.55
CA GLY A 44 7.91 -15.18 11.58
C GLY A 44 7.30 -15.24 10.17
N THR A 45 6.27 -16.07 9.94
CA THR A 45 5.68 -16.31 8.61
C THR A 45 4.18 -16.01 8.60
N ALA A 46 3.71 -15.31 7.56
CA ALA A 46 2.28 -15.13 7.29
C ALA A 46 1.70 -16.37 6.60
N VAL A 47 0.51 -16.81 6.99
CA VAL A 47 -0.22 -17.92 6.36
C VAL A 47 -1.62 -17.49 5.94
N ALA A 48 -2.08 -18.02 4.80
CA ALA A 48 -3.30 -17.58 4.14
C ALA A 48 -4.50 -18.51 4.39
N ASP A 49 -4.24 -19.77 4.77
CA ASP A 49 -5.29 -20.77 4.97
C ASP A 49 -5.02 -21.70 6.16
N LEU A 50 -6.04 -22.46 6.52
CA LEU A 50 -5.99 -23.34 7.69
C LEU A 50 -5.08 -24.56 7.48
N ALA A 51 -4.86 -25.00 6.24
CA ALA A 51 -3.94 -26.11 5.96
C ALA A 51 -2.49 -25.68 6.22
N GLN A 52 -2.12 -24.48 5.79
CA GLN A 52 -0.83 -23.85 6.10
C GLN A 52 -0.69 -23.61 7.61
N TRP A 53 -1.74 -23.10 8.27
CA TRP A 53 -1.74 -22.87 9.72
C TRP A 53 -1.50 -24.16 10.53
N ARG A 54 -2.21 -25.25 10.18
CA ARG A 54 -2.03 -26.57 10.80
C ARG A 54 -0.62 -27.11 10.57
N LYS A 55 -0.08 -26.96 9.36
CA LYS A 55 1.29 -27.37 9.05
C LYS A 55 2.33 -26.58 9.86
N ALA A 56 2.10 -25.29 10.07
CA ALA A 56 3.02 -24.42 10.79
C ALA A 56 3.02 -24.63 12.30
N ASN A 57 1.88 -25.01 12.89
CA ASN A 57 1.72 -25.12 14.36
C ASN A 57 1.51 -26.54 14.88
N SER A 58 1.22 -27.52 14.01
CA SER A 58 0.86 -28.90 14.39
C SER A 58 -0.34 -29.01 15.35
N LEU A 59 -1.29 -28.07 15.26
CA LEU A 59 -2.48 -27.92 16.11
C LEU A 59 -3.72 -27.56 15.25
N ASP A 60 -4.87 -27.25 15.86
CA ASP A 60 -6.10 -26.77 15.17
C ASP A 60 -6.74 -27.76 14.17
N ASN A 61 -6.71 -29.06 14.47
CA ASN A 61 -7.24 -30.11 13.60
C ASN A 61 -8.76 -30.00 13.37
N ASN A 62 -9.52 -29.54 14.37
CA ASN A 62 -10.97 -29.39 14.34
C ASN A 62 -11.43 -27.95 14.10
N SER A 63 -10.49 -27.00 14.09
CA SER A 63 -10.77 -25.59 13.84
C SER A 63 -11.34 -25.32 12.44
N LYS A 64 -11.93 -24.14 12.28
CA LYS A 64 -12.58 -23.64 11.06
C LYS A 64 -11.92 -22.33 10.60
N ALA A 65 -12.12 -22.01 9.32
CA ALA A 65 -11.68 -20.75 8.73
C ALA A 65 -12.82 -20.14 7.90
N VAL A 66 -13.84 -19.65 8.59
CA VAL A 66 -15.07 -19.15 7.97
C VAL A 66 -15.46 -17.79 8.51
N ASN A 67 -16.08 -16.96 7.68
CA ASN A 67 -16.64 -15.67 8.11
C ASN A 67 -17.78 -15.93 9.12
N PRO A 68 -17.71 -15.39 10.35
CA PRO A 68 -18.80 -15.52 11.33
C PRO A 68 -20.04 -14.70 10.96
N PHE A 69 -19.94 -13.78 10.00
CA PHE A 69 -21.01 -12.90 9.55
C PHE A 69 -21.67 -12.15 10.72
N TYR A 70 -20.85 -11.50 11.56
CA TYR A 70 -21.39 -10.74 12.70
C TYR A 70 -22.42 -9.70 12.27
N THR A 71 -23.50 -9.57 13.04
CA THR A 71 -24.59 -8.62 12.78
C THR A 71 -24.08 -7.18 12.63
N SER A 72 -23.11 -6.77 13.44
CA SER A 72 -22.40 -5.50 13.27
C SER A 72 -21.05 -5.52 13.99
N PRO A 73 -20.19 -4.49 13.84
CA PRO A 73 -18.96 -4.35 14.63
C PRO A 73 -19.18 -4.27 16.15
N THR A 74 -20.38 -3.92 16.60
CA THR A 74 -20.76 -3.81 18.02
C THR A 74 -21.70 -4.92 18.49
N ASN A 75 -22.22 -5.73 17.56
CA ASN A 75 -23.08 -6.87 17.85
C ASN A 75 -22.49 -8.13 17.20
N LEU A 76 -21.76 -8.89 18.02
CA LEU A 76 -21.03 -10.09 17.62
C LEU A 76 -21.91 -11.35 17.58
N SER A 77 -23.20 -11.22 17.28
CA SER A 77 -24.09 -12.37 17.05
C SER A 77 -23.69 -13.06 15.75
N ILE A 78 -23.56 -14.38 15.79
CA ILE A 78 -23.02 -15.21 14.71
C ILE A 78 -24.13 -15.57 13.71
N ASN A 79 -23.81 -15.55 12.42
CA ASN A 79 -24.74 -15.83 11.31
C ASN A 79 -24.16 -16.83 10.30
N GLN A 80 -23.40 -17.81 10.80
CA GLN A 80 -22.69 -18.81 10.01
C GLN A 80 -22.99 -20.21 10.54
N ILE A 81 -23.71 -21.02 9.76
CA ILE A 81 -24.10 -22.37 10.21
C ILE A 81 -22.91 -23.28 10.50
N LEU A 82 -21.77 -23.07 9.83
CA LEU A 82 -20.56 -23.87 10.04
C LEU A 82 -19.93 -23.70 11.44
N LEU A 83 -20.40 -22.73 12.22
CA LEU A 83 -20.01 -22.50 13.62
C LEU A 83 -21.02 -23.04 14.63
N ASN A 84 -22.21 -23.45 14.16
CA ASN A 84 -23.25 -24.06 14.99
C ASN A 84 -22.88 -25.53 15.29
N SER A 85 -22.95 -25.90 16.56
CA SER A 85 -22.65 -27.23 17.10
C SER A 85 -21.27 -27.75 16.69
N ALA A 86 -20.31 -26.83 16.52
CA ALA A 86 -18.98 -27.11 16.00
C ALA A 86 -17.87 -27.01 17.07
N ALA A 87 -18.20 -26.64 18.30
CA ALA A 87 -17.26 -26.55 19.41
C ALA A 87 -17.14 -27.85 20.21
N MET A 88 -16.09 -27.93 21.02
CA MET A 88 -15.94 -28.96 22.05
C MET A 88 -16.66 -28.54 23.33
N ALA A 89 -17.48 -29.39 23.94
CA ALA A 89 -18.01 -29.12 25.27
C ALA A 89 -16.88 -29.05 26.32
N ILE A 90 -16.87 -28.00 27.14
CA ILE A 90 -15.87 -27.80 28.20
C ILE A 90 -16.54 -27.95 29.56
N THR A 91 -16.06 -28.91 30.36
CA THR A 91 -16.56 -29.16 31.72
C THR A 91 -16.52 -27.88 32.57
N GLY A 92 -17.65 -27.55 33.20
CA GLY A 92 -17.79 -26.36 34.03
C GLY A 92 -18.26 -25.10 33.28
N ILE A 93 -18.32 -25.12 31.94
CA ILE A 93 -18.89 -24.03 31.13
C ILE A 93 -20.23 -24.50 30.58
N THR A 94 -21.29 -24.29 31.36
CA THR A 94 -22.65 -24.78 31.04
C THR A 94 -23.57 -23.73 30.43
N THR A 95 -23.19 -22.44 30.49
CA THR A 95 -23.94 -21.34 29.87
C THR A 95 -23.04 -20.47 29.00
N ASP A 96 -23.65 -19.79 28.04
CA ASP A 96 -23.01 -18.80 27.20
C ASP A 96 -22.99 -17.40 27.87
N ILE A 97 -22.51 -16.38 27.15
CA ILE A 97 -22.40 -15.01 27.68
C ILE A 97 -23.74 -14.31 27.93
N ASP A 98 -24.82 -14.76 27.27
CA ASP A 98 -26.17 -14.23 27.43
C ASP A 98 -26.99 -15.07 28.43
N GLY A 99 -26.39 -16.12 29.01
CA GLY A 99 -27.00 -17.02 29.99
C GLY A 99 -27.76 -18.20 29.39
N ALA A 100 -27.71 -18.39 28.07
CA ALA A 100 -28.31 -19.56 27.42
C ALA A 100 -27.50 -20.82 27.75
N THR A 101 -28.18 -21.95 27.96
CA THR A 101 -27.51 -23.23 28.20
C THR A 101 -26.73 -23.69 26.97
N ARG A 102 -25.47 -24.07 27.15
CA ARG A 102 -24.66 -24.63 26.05
C ARG A 102 -25.10 -26.04 25.69
N GLY A 103 -25.16 -26.31 24.39
CA GLY A 103 -25.47 -27.65 23.88
C GLY A 103 -24.42 -28.70 24.27
N SER A 104 -24.78 -29.98 24.13
CA SER A 104 -23.82 -31.10 24.28
C SER A 104 -22.71 -31.05 23.24
N THR A 105 -23.00 -30.49 22.07
CA THR A 105 -22.06 -29.92 21.11
C THR A 105 -22.32 -28.43 21.04
N ALA A 106 -21.53 -27.64 21.76
CA ALA A 106 -21.66 -26.20 21.84
C ALA A 106 -21.35 -25.51 20.49
N ASP A 107 -21.63 -24.22 20.41
CA ASP A 107 -21.23 -23.38 19.29
C ASP A 107 -19.82 -22.81 19.48
N ILE A 108 -19.08 -22.63 18.38
CA ILE A 108 -17.77 -21.96 18.44
C ILE A 108 -18.01 -20.48 18.75
N GLY A 109 -17.37 -19.98 19.82
CA GLY A 109 -17.51 -18.61 20.30
C GLY A 109 -18.22 -18.50 21.63
N ALA A 110 -18.54 -17.27 22.03
CA ALA A 110 -19.10 -16.95 23.34
C ALA A 110 -20.63 -17.07 23.44
N LYS A 111 -21.32 -17.24 22.31
CA LYS A 111 -22.79 -17.29 22.20
C LYS A 111 -23.26 -18.59 21.59
N GLU A 112 -24.32 -19.15 22.13
CA GLU A 112 -25.11 -20.20 21.48
C GLU A 112 -26.15 -19.52 20.57
N PHE A 113 -26.43 -20.13 19.42
CA PHE A 113 -27.38 -19.65 18.45
C PHE A 113 -28.08 -20.82 17.75
N THR A 114 -29.20 -20.52 17.10
CA THR A 114 -29.93 -21.50 16.30
C THR A 114 -30.01 -20.99 14.87
N PRO A 115 -29.50 -21.74 13.87
CA PRO A 115 -29.62 -21.37 12.48
C PRO A 115 -31.10 -21.20 12.10
N CYS A 116 -31.42 -20.11 11.42
CA CYS A 116 -32.77 -19.89 10.93
C CYS A 116 -33.03 -20.74 9.68
N THR A 117 -34.31 -20.94 9.33
CA THR A 117 -34.72 -21.72 8.16
C THR A 117 -35.91 -21.07 7.44
N PRO A 118 -35.91 -21.01 6.09
CA PRO A 118 -34.83 -21.38 5.17
C PRO A 118 -33.78 -20.27 5.00
N ASP A 119 -32.52 -20.65 4.77
CA ASP A 119 -31.38 -19.73 4.66
C ASP A 119 -30.35 -20.24 3.65
N VAL A 120 -29.71 -19.33 2.92
CA VAL A 120 -28.71 -19.66 1.89
C VAL A 120 -27.66 -18.57 1.80
N GLY A 121 -26.39 -18.97 1.81
CA GLY A 121 -25.27 -18.03 1.77
C GLY A 121 -24.48 -18.10 0.47
N VAL A 122 -23.82 -16.99 0.14
CA VAL A 122 -22.70 -16.96 -0.80
C VAL A 122 -21.45 -16.59 -0.01
N ASN A 123 -20.63 -17.57 0.30
CA ASN A 123 -19.52 -17.39 1.25
C ASN A 123 -18.31 -16.66 0.63
N ALA A 124 -17.99 -16.98 -0.62
CA ALA A 124 -16.82 -16.46 -1.33
C ALA A 124 -16.93 -16.69 -2.84
N PHE A 125 -16.09 -16.01 -3.60
CA PHE A 125 -15.76 -16.40 -4.97
C PHE A 125 -14.65 -17.46 -4.96
N VAL A 126 -14.66 -18.33 -5.98
CA VAL A 126 -13.69 -19.42 -6.12
C VAL A 126 -12.87 -19.22 -7.39
N GLY A 127 -11.54 -19.33 -7.27
CA GLY A 127 -10.62 -19.35 -8.41
C GLY A 127 -10.25 -17.99 -9.01
N LEU A 128 -10.76 -16.88 -8.47
CA LEU A 128 -10.35 -15.53 -8.86
C LEU A 128 -9.37 -14.97 -7.82
N GLY A 129 -8.27 -14.37 -8.29
CA GLY A 129 -7.23 -13.79 -7.43
C GLY A 129 -6.48 -12.66 -8.14
N ASN A 130 -5.69 -11.92 -7.38
CA ASN A 130 -4.81 -10.86 -7.89
C ASN A 130 -3.39 -11.42 -8.10
N PRO A 131 -2.76 -11.24 -9.29
CA PRO A 131 -3.31 -10.64 -10.51
C PRO A 131 -4.40 -11.50 -11.16
N LEU A 132 -5.45 -10.86 -11.69
CA LEU A 132 -6.47 -11.52 -12.48
C LEU A 132 -5.95 -11.80 -13.90
N THR A 133 -6.19 -13.01 -14.38
CA THR A 133 -5.85 -13.39 -15.75
C THR A 133 -6.85 -12.77 -16.75
N PRO A 134 -6.38 -11.98 -17.74
CA PRO A 134 -7.25 -11.49 -18.82
C PRO A 134 -7.91 -12.62 -19.62
N GLY A 135 -9.02 -12.30 -20.29
CA GLY A 135 -9.78 -13.21 -21.15
C GLY A 135 -11.02 -13.77 -20.47
N SER A 136 -11.64 -14.76 -21.13
CA SER A 136 -12.84 -15.43 -20.62
C SER A 136 -12.49 -16.32 -19.43
N GLN A 137 -12.92 -15.92 -18.23
CA GLN A 137 -12.77 -16.69 -17.00
C GLN A 137 -14.14 -17.11 -16.47
N SER A 138 -14.18 -18.29 -15.84
CA SER A 138 -15.40 -18.73 -15.16
C SER A 138 -15.55 -18.00 -13.83
N VAL A 139 -16.71 -17.38 -13.61
CA VAL A 139 -17.05 -16.75 -12.34
C VAL A 139 -17.78 -17.78 -11.49
N GLN A 140 -17.11 -18.22 -10.43
CA GLN A 140 -17.61 -19.25 -9.53
C GLN A 140 -17.79 -18.71 -8.12
N VAL A 141 -18.81 -19.22 -7.42
CA VAL A 141 -19.07 -18.91 -6.02
C VAL A 141 -19.24 -20.18 -5.19
N GLN A 142 -18.93 -20.08 -3.90
CA GLN A 142 -19.29 -21.10 -2.92
C GLN A 142 -20.72 -20.82 -2.42
N LEU A 143 -21.70 -21.55 -2.96
CA LEU A 143 -23.07 -21.57 -2.46
C LEU A 143 -23.12 -22.45 -1.21
N GLN A 144 -23.69 -21.95 -0.12
CA GLN A 144 -23.76 -22.64 1.16
C GLN A 144 -25.22 -22.74 1.60
N ASN A 145 -25.67 -23.94 1.95
CA ASN A 145 -26.92 -24.09 2.68
C ASN A 145 -26.68 -23.60 4.12
N GLN A 146 -27.35 -22.52 4.53
CA GLN A 146 -27.20 -21.90 5.84
C GLN A 146 -28.27 -22.38 6.84
N SER A 147 -29.04 -23.40 6.46
CA SER A 147 -30.05 -24.06 7.31
C SER A 147 -29.70 -25.53 7.58
N LEU A 148 -30.44 -26.15 8.49
CA LEU A 148 -30.36 -27.58 8.81
C LEU A 148 -31.16 -28.46 7.83
N THR A 149 -32.19 -27.90 7.20
CA THR A 149 -33.01 -28.60 6.19
C THR A 149 -32.36 -28.53 4.81
N ALA A 150 -32.72 -29.45 3.91
CA ALA A 150 -32.11 -29.50 2.58
C ALA A 150 -32.46 -28.27 1.73
N LEU A 151 -31.45 -27.73 1.03
CA LEU A 151 -31.62 -26.71 0.02
C LEU A 151 -31.68 -27.38 -1.35
N ASN A 152 -32.82 -27.23 -2.04
CA ASN A 152 -33.08 -27.81 -3.35
C ASN A 152 -33.07 -26.79 -4.49
N SER A 153 -33.25 -25.51 -4.18
CA SER A 153 -33.12 -24.44 -5.17
C SER A 153 -32.68 -23.12 -4.53
N ALA A 154 -32.00 -22.28 -5.31
CA ALA A 154 -31.66 -20.91 -4.93
C ALA A 154 -31.52 -20.04 -6.18
N VAL A 155 -31.77 -18.74 -6.06
CA VAL A 155 -31.55 -17.76 -7.13
C VAL A 155 -30.32 -16.94 -6.79
N ILE A 156 -29.27 -17.03 -7.61
CA ILE A 156 -28.01 -16.32 -7.40
C ILE A 156 -27.94 -15.17 -8.41
N ASN A 157 -27.91 -13.96 -7.87
CA ASN A 157 -27.69 -12.74 -8.63
C ASN A 157 -26.21 -12.37 -8.54
N TRP A 158 -25.68 -11.73 -9.57
CA TRP A 158 -24.30 -11.26 -9.55
C TRP A 158 -24.11 -10.06 -10.48
N SER A 159 -23.05 -9.30 -10.21
CA SER A 159 -22.69 -8.13 -10.99
C SER A 159 -21.18 -7.98 -11.13
N ILE A 160 -20.77 -7.36 -12.22
CA ILE A 160 -19.39 -6.93 -12.50
C ILE A 160 -19.43 -5.41 -12.62
N ASN A 161 -18.64 -4.70 -11.81
CA ASN A 161 -18.60 -3.24 -11.75
C ASN A 161 -20.00 -2.61 -11.56
N GLY A 162 -20.85 -3.27 -10.77
CA GLY A 162 -22.24 -2.85 -10.54
C GLY A 162 -23.22 -3.22 -11.65
N ALA A 163 -22.75 -3.60 -12.84
CA ALA A 163 -23.61 -4.04 -13.93
C ALA A 163 -24.10 -5.47 -13.69
N SER A 164 -25.42 -5.63 -13.54
CA SER A 164 -26.08 -6.92 -13.35
C SER A 164 -25.77 -7.89 -14.49
N GLN A 165 -25.48 -9.13 -14.12
CA GLN A 165 -25.25 -10.25 -15.04
C GLN A 165 -26.48 -11.17 -15.07
N PRO A 166 -26.57 -12.12 -16.03
CA PRO A 166 -27.66 -13.08 -16.09
C PRO A 166 -27.84 -13.82 -14.77
N VAL A 167 -29.07 -13.80 -14.25
CA VAL A 167 -29.43 -14.46 -12.99
C VAL A 167 -29.24 -15.97 -13.12
N TYR A 168 -28.51 -16.56 -12.19
CA TYR A 168 -28.30 -18.00 -12.14
C TYR A 168 -29.36 -18.65 -11.24
N LYS A 169 -30.14 -19.58 -11.79
CA LYS A 169 -31.14 -20.34 -11.03
C LYS A 169 -30.57 -21.72 -10.71
N TRP A 170 -30.10 -21.88 -9.48
CA TRP A 170 -29.54 -23.14 -9.01
C TRP A 170 -30.66 -24.11 -8.61
N THR A 171 -30.53 -25.36 -9.02
CA THR A 171 -31.34 -26.49 -8.56
C THR A 171 -30.42 -27.66 -8.21
N GLY A 172 -30.75 -28.40 -7.16
CA GLY A 172 -29.95 -29.55 -6.73
C GLY A 172 -30.39 -30.10 -5.38
N SER A 173 -29.42 -30.57 -4.59
CA SER A 173 -29.64 -30.98 -3.22
C SER A 173 -28.36 -30.73 -2.42
N LEU A 174 -28.43 -29.78 -1.49
CA LEU A 174 -27.40 -29.55 -0.46
C LEU A 174 -28.02 -29.88 0.89
N THR A 175 -27.45 -30.84 1.59
CA THR A 175 -27.81 -31.12 2.98
C THR A 175 -27.52 -29.89 3.86
N GLY A 176 -28.06 -29.87 5.07
CA GLY A 176 -27.80 -28.78 6.00
C GLY A 176 -26.30 -28.55 6.19
N ALA A 177 -25.89 -27.28 6.23
CA ALA A 177 -24.49 -26.86 6.32
C ALA A 177 -23.55 -27.35 5.18
N ALA A 178 -24.04 -27.97 4.11
CA ALA A 178 -23.22 -28.31 2.95
C ALA A 178 -23.06 -27.13 1.98
N ASN A 179 -21.93 -27.08 1.28
CA ASN A 179 -21.68 -26.16 0.18
C ASN A 179 -21.35 -26.85 -1.13
N ALA A 180 -21.47 -26.08 -2.21
CA ALA A 180 -21.01 -26.45 -3.54
C ALA A 180 -20.38 -25.24 -4.25
N SER A 181 -19.40 -25.51 -5.12
CA SER A 181 -18.88 -24.53 -6.06
C SER A 181 -19.81 -24.44 -7.27
N ILE A 182 -20.40 -23.27 -7.51
CA ILE A 182 -21.36 -23.03 -8.58
C ILE A 182 -20.73 -22.08 -9.60
N SER A 183 -20.67 -22.50 -10.86
CA SER A 183 -20.31 -21.62 -11.97
C SER A 183 -21.51 -20.78 -12.37
N LEU A 184 -21.43 -19.47 -12.16
CA LEU A 184 -22.50 -18.52 -12.50
C LEU A 184 -22.51 -18.18 -13.98
N GLY A 185 -21.36 -18.34 -14.64
CA GLY A 185 -21.16 -18.06 -16.05
C GLY A 185 -19.69 -17.72 -16.33
N ASN A 186 -19.42 -17.38 -17.60
CA ASN A 186 -18.12 -16.86 -18.00
C ASN A 186 -18.19 -15.35 -18.18
N PHE A 187 -17.13 -14.65 -17.81
CA PHE A 187 -16.96 -13.22 -18.06
C PHE A 187 -15.62 -12.97 -18.74
N ASN A 188 -15.62 -12.11 -19.76
CA ASN A 188 -14.40 -11.72 -20.46
C ASN A 188 -13.74 -10.53 -19.76
N PHE A 189 -12.75 -10.81 -18.92
CA PHE A 189 -11.97 -9.78 -18.24
C PHE A 189 -10.97 -9.15 -19.22
N GLN A 190 -11.22 -7.91 -19.59
CA GLN A 190 -10.28 -7.13 -20.38
C GLN A 190 -9.00 -6.86 -19.57
N GLY A 191 -7.85 -6.95 -20.24
CA GLY A 191 -6.56 -6.58 -19.67
C GLY A 191 -6.48 -5.08 -19.37
N GLY A 192 -5.66 -4.70 -18.40
CA GLY A 192 -5.50 -3.30 -18.01
C GLY A 192 -6.63 -2.69 -17.21
N LYS A 193 -7.53 -3.49 -16.61
CA LYS A 193 -8.71 -2.99 -15.88
C LYS A 193 -8.78 -3.54 -14.46
N SER A 194 -9.50 -2.79 -13.62
CA SER A 194 -9.92 -3.21 -12.28
C SER A 194 -11.40 -3.60 -12.27
N TYR A 195 -11.73 -4.56 -11.42
CA TYR A 195 -13.06 -5.16 -11.32
C TYR A 195 -13.50 -5.24 -9.86
N SER A 196 -14.76 -4.88 -9.64
CA SER A 196 -15.51 -5.26 -8.44
C SER A 196 -16.56 -6.29 -8.84
N ILE A 197 -16.57 -7.41 -8.13
CA ILE A 197 -17.49 -8.52 -8.39
C ILE A 197 -18.32 -8.72 -7.15
N LYS A 198 -19.64 -8.81 -7.30
CA LYS A 198 -20.58 -9.08 -6.22
C LYS A 198 -21.51 -10.21 -6.63
N ALA A 199 -21.77 -11.13 -5.72
CA ALA A 199 -22.76 -12.18 -5.91
C ALA A 199 -23.58 -12.33 -4.63
N TRP A 200 -24.88 -12.55 -4.78
CA TRP A 200 -25.78 -12.76 -3.65
C TRP A 200 -26.87 -13.77 -3.97
N ALA A 201 -27.08 -14.69 -3.03
CA ALA A 201 -28.17 -15.64 -3.12
C ALA A 201 -29.48 -15.01 -2.65
N THR A 202 -30.57 -15.51 -3.20
CA THR A 202 -31.94 -15.12 -2.91
C THR A 202 -32.84 -16.35 -3.03
N THR A 203 -34.00 -16.28 -2.39
CA THR A 203 -35.09 -17.26 -2.51
C THR A 203 -34.70 -18.74 -2.33
N PRO A 204 -34.13 -19.16 -1.19
CA PRO A 204 -33.92 -20.58 -0.89
C PRO A 204 -35.25 -21.36 -0.95
N ASN A 205 -35.29 -22.44 -1.73
CA ASN A 205 -36.50 -23.26 -1.94
C ASN A 205 -37.75 -22.43 -2.35
N GLY A 206 -37.54 -21.32 -3.07
CA GLY A 206 -38.62 -20.42 -3.50
C GLY A 206 -39.18 -19.51 -2.39
N GLN A 207 -38.61 -19.55 -1.18
CA GLN A 207 -39.01 -18.74 -0.02
C GLN A 207 -37.96 -17.68 0.28
N LYS A 208 -38.33 -16.54 0.87
CA LYS A 208 -37.36 -15.52 1.29
C LYS A 208 -36.40 -16.08 2.34
N ALA A 209 -35.09 -15.84 2.19
CA ALA A 209 -34.09 -16.18 3.19
C ALA A 209 -34.37 -15.43 4.51
N CYS A 210 -34.26 -16.13 5.63
CA CYS A 210 -34.47 -15.53 6.95
C CYS A 210 -33.32 -14.63 7.39
N ASN A 211 -32.11 -14.79 6.84
CA ASN A 211 -30.94 -14.04 7.26
C ASN A 211 -30.10 -13.53 6.09
N ALA A 212 -30.22 -12.23 5.78
CA ALA A 212 -29.50 -11.63 4.67
C ALA A 212 -28.00 -11.36 4.92
N LEU A 213 -27.48 -11.59 6.12
CA LEU A 213 -26.10 -11.22 6.50
C LEU A 213 -25.03 -12.11 5.85
N ASN A 214 -25.39 -13.34 5.47
CA ASN A 214 -24.51 -14.32 4.85
C ASN A 214 -24.80 -14.56 3.35
N ASP A 215 -25.79 -13.85 2.80
CA ASP A 215 -26.25 -14.03 1.41
C ASP A 215 -25.24 -13.55 0.38
N THR A 216 -24.29 -12.68 0.74
CA THR A 216 -23.48 -11.89 -0.20
C THR A 216 -21.98 -12.10 -0.05
N ALA A 217 -21.30 -12.39 -1.16
CA ALA A 217 -19.86 -12.25 -1.32
C ALA A 217 -19.50 -11.07 -2.23
N SER A 218 -18.35 -10.46 -1.99
CA SER A 218 -17.81 -9.41 -2.86
C SER A 218 -16.29 -9.45 -2.91
N ILE A 219 -15.73 -9.24 -4.09
CA ILE A 219 -14.31 -8.92 -4.30
C ILE A 219 -14.25 -7.49 -4.84
N LYS A 220 -13.33 -6.70 -4.29
CA LYS A 220 -12.98 -5.38 -4.82
C LYS A 220 -11.54 -5.40 -5.30
N ASP A 221 -11.21 -4.45 -6.16
CA ASP A 221 -9.85 -4.18 -6.60
C ASP A 221 -9.15 -5.40 -7.24
N LEU A 222 -9.94 -6.27 -7.86
CA LEU A 222 -9.42 -7.37 -8.66
C LEU A 222 -8.91 -6.77 -9.97
N ALA A 223 -7.62 -6.87 -10.24
CA ALA A 223 -7.00 -6.18 -11.37
C ALA A 223 -6.24 -7.14 -12.27
N THR A 224 -6.34 -6.91 -13.57
CA THR A 224 -5.49 -7.56 -14.57
C THR A 224 -4.21 -6.75 -14.78
N PRO A 225 -3.06 -7.36 -15.13
CA PRO A 225 -1.81 -6.64 -15.37
C PRO A 225 -1.99 -5.49 -16.36
N LEU A 226 -1.38 -4.34 -16.05
CA LEU A 226 -1.46 -3.15 -16.89
C LEU A 226 -0.47 -3.23 -18.07
N CYS A 227 -0.86 -2.72 -19.23
CA CYS A 227 -0.02 -2.66 -20.41
C CYS A 227 -0.50 -1.55 -21.35
N GLY A 228 0.39 -0.60 -21.66
CA GLY A 228 0.12 0.49 -22.60
C GLY A 228 -0.25 1.81 -21.92
N LEU A 229 -1.13 2.57 -22.59
CA LEU A 229 -1.49 3.93 -22.24
C LEU A 229 -2.79 3.97 -21.44
N TYR A 230 -2.82 4.72 -20.34
CA TYR A 230 -4.02 4.95 -19.53
C TYR A 230 -4.18 6.43 -19.21
N THR A 231 -5.41 6.92 -19.07
CA THR A 231 -5.65 8.28 -18.57
C THR A 231 -6.07 8.28 -17.09
N ILE A 232 -5.59 9.27 -16.31
CA ILE A 232 -6.04 9.51 -14.94
C ILE A 232 -6.82 10.82 -14.87
N GLY A 233 -8.03 10.78 -14.31
CA GLY A 233 -8.87 11.94 -14.04
C GLY A 233 -9.56 12.58 -15.25
N GLY A 234 -10.40 13.58 -14.99
CA GLY A 234 -11.25 14.23 -16.00
C GLY A 234 -12.49 13.42 -16.35
N THR A 235 -13.05 13.63 -17.54
CA THR A 235 -14.26 12.93 -18.00
C THR A 235 -13.91 11.57 -18.62
N ASN A 236 -14.62 10.51 -18.20
CA ASN A 236 -14.44 9.13 -18.70
C ASN A 236 -12.98 8.65 -18.75
N PRO A 237 -12.20 8.74 -17.66
CA PRO A 237 -10.83 8.22 -17.65
C PRO A 237 -10.79 6.69 -17.50
N ASP A 238 -9.64 6.10 -17.78
CA ASP A 238 -9.34 4.71 -17.39
C ASP A 238 -9.30 4.53 -15.86
N PHE A 239 -8.73 5.51 -15.14
CA PHE A 239 -8.71 5.57 -13.68
C PHE A 239 -9.19 6.94 -13.21
N GLN A 240 -10.09 6.98 -12.23
CA GLN A 240 -10.66 8.24 -11.74
C GLN A 240 -9.59 9.12 -11.06
N ASN A 241 -8.61 8.50 -10.41
CA ASN A 241 -7.64 9.17 -9.56
C ASN A 241 -6.34 8.33 -9.41
N PHE A 242 -5.35 8.83 -8.66
CA PHE A 242 -4.09 8.12 -8.47
C PHE A 242 -4.26 6.86 -7.62
N THR A 243 -5.16 6.87 -6.64
CA THR A 243 -5.41 5.73 -5.73
C THR A 243 -5.87 4.50 -6.51
N GLU A 244 -6.79 4.64 -7.47
CA GLU A 244 -7.23 3.52 -8.31
C GLU A 244 -6.09 2.97 -9.17
N ALA A 245 -5.29 3.84 -9.80
CA ALA A 245 -4.15 3.44 -10.63
C ALA A 245 -3.06 2.73 -9.82
N VAL A 246 -2.71 3.27 -8.65
CA VAL A 246 -1.73 2.70 -7.73
C VAL A 246 -2.22 1.38 -7.14
N THR A 247 -3.52 1.27 -6.84
CA THR A 247 -4.14 0.01 -6.37
C THR A 247 -4.04 -1.07 -7.45
N ALA A 248 -4.34 -0.74 -8.70
CA ALA A 248 -4.19 -1.67 -9.83
C ALA A 248 -2.73 -2.11 -10.03
N LEU A 249 -1.76 -1.19 -9.95
CA LEU A 249 -0.33 -1.50 -10.03
C LEU A 249 0.11 -2.44 -8.89
N ASN A 250 -0.26 -2.16 -7.65
CA ASN A 250 0.10 -2.97 -6.50
C ASN A 250 -0.55 -4.37 -6.54
N ASN A 251 -1.78 -4.47 -7.06
CA ASN A 251 -2.52 -5.72 -7.11
C ASN A 251 -2.15 -6.60 -8.31
N ALA A 252 -1.84 -6.00 -9.46
CA ALA A 252 -1.71 -6.75 -10.71
C ALA A 252 -0.37 -6.57 -11.45
N GLY A 253 0.43 -5.58 -11.06
CA GLY A 253 1.67 -5.28 -11.75
C GLY A 253 1.47 -4.82 -13.19
N VAL A 254 2.52 -5.02 -13.99
CA VAL A 254 2.55 -4.66 -15.42
C VAL A 254 2.95 -5.85 -16.28
N GLY A 255 2.31 -5.98 -17.45
CA GLY A 255 2.67 -6.97 -18.48
C GLY A 255 3.56 -6.40 -19.59
N CYS A 256 3.62 -5.06 -19.71
CA CYS A 256 4.50 -4.35 -20.64
C CYS A 256 4.74 -2.91 -20.12
N GLY A 257 5.38 -2.05 -20.90
CA GLY A 257 5.53 -0.62 -20.54
C GLY A 257 4.18 0.06 -20.33
N VAL A 258 4.06 0.81 -19.24
CA VAL A 258 2.83 1.51 -18.85
C VAL A 258 3.08 3.01 -18.79
N THR A 259 2.18 3.79 -19.40
CA THR A 259 2.18 5.24 -19.30
C THR A 259 0.81 5.74 -18.87
N PHE A 260 0.76 6.44 -17.74
CA PHE A 260 -0.39 7.20 -17.28
C PHE A 260 -0.30 8.65 -17.77
N ARG A 261 -1.28 9.06 -18.57
CA ARG A 261 -1.54 10.44 -18.99
C ARG A 261 -2.47 11.08 -17.96
N VAL A 262 -1.90 11.88 -17.08
CA VAL A 262 -2.65 12.51 -15.99
C VAL A 262 -3.25 13.80 -16.50
N ARG A 263 -4.58 13.89 -16.49
CA ARG A 263 -5.28 15.10 -16.94
C ARG A 263 -5.16 16.19 -15.89
N ASN A 264 -5.28 17.44 -16.34
CA ASN A 264 -5.21 18.61 -15.48
C ASN A 264 -6.18 18.47 -14.29
N GLY A 265 -5.69 18.71 -13.07
CA GLY A 265 -6.44 18.50 -11.85
C GLY A 265 -5.60 18.58 -10.59
N SER A 266 -6.29 18.76 -9.47
CA SER A 266 -5.74 18.68 -8.12
C SER A 266 -6.27 17.42 -7.45
N TYR A 267 -5.35 16.51 -7.11
CA TYR A 267 -5.64 15.18 -6.62
C TYR A 267 -5.21 15.11 -5.16
N ASN A 268 -6.16 15.31 -4.24
CA ASN A 268 -5.92 15.26 -2.79
C ASN A 268 -5.89 13.80 -2.32
N GLU A 269 -4.74 13.14 -2.44
CA GLU A 269 -4.59 11.71 -2.24
C GLU A 269 -3.25 11.41 -1.56
N GLN A 270 -3.24 10.35 -0.77
CA GLN A 270 -2.01 9.76 -0.22
C GLN A 270 -1.83 8.37 -0.83
N VAL A 271 -0.73 8.17 -1.56
CA VAL A 271 -0.50 6.93 -2.31
C VAL A 271 0.84 6.28 -1.95
N LYS A 272 0.84 4.95 -1.96
CA LYS A 272 2.02 4.12 -1.74
C LYS A 272 2.15 3.10 -2.87
N LEU A 273 3.28 3.13 -3.56
CA LEU A 273 3.68 2.08 -4.49
C LEU A 273 4.65 1.13 -3.78
N GLY A 274 4.38 -0.16 -3.88
CA GLY A 274 5.30 -1.20 -3.45
C GLY A 274 6.28 -1.57 -4.55
N GLN A 275 6.87 -2.76 -4.43
CA GLN A 275 7.53 -3.43 -5.55
C GLN A 275 6.47 -3.88 -6.56
N ILE A 276 6.54 -3.35 -7.78
CA ILE A 276 5.53 -3.63 -8.81
C ILE A 276 5.98 -4.81 -9.66
N SER A 277 5.19 -5.90 -9.63
CA SER A 277 5.47 -7.10 -10.42
C SER A 277 5.54 -6.77 -11.91
N GLY A 278 6.56 -7.30 -12.60
CA GLY A 278 6.80 -7.07 -14.03
C GLY A 278 7.51 -5.75 -14.39
N ALA A 279 7.64 -4.80 -13.46
CA ALA A 279 8.34 -3.54 -13.73
C ALA A 279 9.81 -3.80 -14.03
N SER A 280 10.30 -3.25 -15.14
CA SER A 280 11.66 -3.51 -15.63
C SER A 280 12.09 -2.45 -16.65
N ALA A 281 13.34 -2.53 -17.13
CA ALA A 281 13.83 -1.63 -18.18
C ALA A 281 13.03 -1.72 -19.49
N THR A 282 12.42 -2.88 -19.79
CA THR A 282 11.56 -3.09 -20.97
C THR A 282 10.07 -2.90 -20.69
N ALA A 283 9.67 -2.87 -19.41
CA ALA A 283 8.32 -2.56 -18.95
C ALA A 283 8.33 -1.45 -17.89
N PRO A 284 8.77 -0.22 -18.23
CA PRO A 284 8.81 0.88 -17.29
C PRO A 284 7.41 1.43 -17.01
N ILE A 285 7.25 2.06 -15.85
CA ILE A 285 6.02 2.75 -15.46
C ILE A 285 6.27 4.26 -15.54
N VAL A 286 5.40 4.99 -16.23
CA VAL A 286 5.53 6.45 -16.40
C VAL A 286 4.24 7.14 -15.99
N PHE A 287 4.32 8.11 -15.09
CA PHE A 287 3.26 9.09 -14.84
C PHE A 287 3.67 10.42 -15.47
N GLU A 288 2.87 10.92 -16.42
CA GLU A 288 3.12 12.19 -17.11
C GLU A 288 1.84 13.00 -17.27
N SER A 289 1.90 14.31 -17.04
CA SER A 289 0.79 15.21 -17.37
C SER A 289 0.43 15.11 -18.86
N GLU A 290 -0.85 14.95 -19.15
CA GLU A 290 -1.37 14.90 -20.52
C GLU A 290 -1.12 16.21 -21.27
N SER A 291 -1.16 17.36 -20.56
CA SER A 291 -0.89 18.69 -21.14
C SER A 291 0.61 18.99 -21.29
N GLY A 292 1.46 18.20 -20.64
CA GLY A 292 2.90 18.45 -20.57
C GLY A 292 3.29 19.64 -19.66
N ASP A 293 2.34 20.26 -18.96
CA ASP A 293 2.56 21.35 -18.02
C ASP A 293 2.56 20.83 -16.58
N SER A 294 3.69 20.99 -15.88
CA SER A 294 3.87 20.53 -14.50
C SER A 294 3.07 21.31 -13.46
N THR A 295 2.51 22.48 -13.82
CA THR A 295 1.66 23.31 -12.96
C THR A 295 0.18 22.98 -13.05
N LYS A 296 -0.22 22.12 -13.98
CA LYS A 296 -1.63 21.78 -14.21
C LYS A 296 -2.08 20.47 -13.59
N VAL A 297 -1.14 19.63 -13.14
CA VAL A 297 -1.41 18.39 -12.43
C VAL A 297 -0.73 18.45 -11.08
N ALA A 298 -1.47 18.31 -9.99
CA ALA A 298 -0.91 18.25 -8.64
C ALA A 298 -1.46 17.03 -7.90
N LEU A 299 -0.60 16.03 -7.66
CA LEU A 299 -0.82 15.04 -6.63
C LEU A 299 -0.40 15.65 -5.30
N HIS A 300 -1.32 15.78 -4.36
CA HIS A 300 -1.04 16.39 -3.07
C HIS A 300 -1.78 15.73 -1.92
N TYR A 301 -1.28 15.89 -0.70
CA TYR A 301 -2.00 15.50 0.50
C TYR A 301 -2.04 16.68 1.48
N GLN A 302 -3.14 16.84 2.22
CA GLN A 302 -3.38 17.97 3.13
C GLN A 302 -3.49 17.60 4.61
N GLU A 303 -3.92 16.38 4.95
CA GLU A 303 -4.15 16.05 6.36
C GLU A 303 -2.84 15.89 7.12
N THR A 304 -2.77 16.36 8.37
CA THR A 304 -1.59 16.20 9.22
C THR A 304 -1.63 14.86 9.95
N ASN A 305 -0.64 14.01 9.71
CA ASN A 305 -0.45 12.76 10.45
C ASN A 305 1.05 12.53 10.70
N PRO A 306 1.57 12.86 11.91
CA PRO A 306 3.01 12.82 12.18
C PRO A 306 3.69 11.47 11.96
N SER A 307 2.97 10.36 12.02
CA SER A 307 3.52 9.01 11.79
C SER A 307 3.37 8.52 10.34
N ASN A 308 2.64 9.27 9.50
CA ASN A 308 2.30 8.90 8.13
C ASN A 308 2.23 10.16 7.24
N ASP A 309 3.24 11.02 7.37
CA ASP A 309 3.25 12.36 6.79
C ASP A 309 3.89 12.37 5.39
N TYR A 310 3.12 11.93 4.39
CA TYR A 310 3.54 11.97 2.99
C TYR A 310 2.40 12.12 1.99
N THR A 311 2.75 12.39 0.74
CA THR A 311 1.86 12.30 -0.42
C THR A 311 2.13 11.06 -1.25
N LEU A 312 3.41 10.77 -1.53
CA LEU A 312 3.85 9.60 -2.26
C LEU A 312 4.93 8.84 -1.49
N VAL A 313 4.70 7.53 -1.28
CA VAL A 313 5.75 6.59 -0.86
C VAL A 313 6.09 5.65 -2.01
N LEU A 314 7.38 5.47 -2.24
CA LEU A 314 7.97 4.42 -3.07
C LEU A 314 8.68 3.44 -2.13
N GLU A 315 8.18 2.21 -2.04
CA GLU A 315 8.68 1.20 -1.10
C GLU A 315 9.15 -0.04 -1.87
N GLY A 316 10.45 -0.09 -2.18
CA GLY A 316 11.03 -1.08 -3.10
C GLY A 316 10.51 -0.95 -4.54
N THR A 317 10.01 0.23 -4.91
CA THR A 317 9.45 0.48 -6.25
C THR A 317 10.55 0.68 -7.26
N ASP A 318 10.48 -0.06 -8.37
CA ASP A 318 11.49 -0.03 -9.41
C ASP A 318 10.97 0.46 -10.77
N TYR A 319 11.87 0.99 -11.60
CA TYR A 319 11.63 1.37 -13.01
C TYR A 319 10.43 2.30 -13.22
N ILE A 320 10.30 3.30 -12.35
CA ILE A 320 9.22 4.28 -12.39
C ILE A 320 9.72 5.70 -12.69
N THR A 321 8.99 6.42 -13.52
CA THR A 321 9.25 7.83 -13.82
C THR A 321 8.02 8.69 -13.60
N PHE A 322 8.17 9.75 -12.82
CA PHE A 322 7.21 10.86 -12.74
C PHE A 322 7.77 12.03 -13.55
N ARG A 323 7.00 12.58 -14.49
CA ARG A 323 7.45 13.73 -15.28
C ARG A 323 6.36 14.75 -15.56
N LYS A 324 6.74 16.03 -15.57
CA LYS A 324 5.85 17.15 -15.90
C LYS A 324 4.57 17.20 -15.06
N LEU A 325 4.66 16.94 -13.76
CA LEU A 325 3.53 17.04 -12.82
C LEU A 325 4.02 17.52 -11.45
N GLY A 326 3.12 17.93 -10.58
CA GLY A 326 3.40 18.29 -9.19
C GLY A 326 3.18 17.13 -8.23
N ILE A 327 4.11 16.94 -7.29
CA ILE A 327 3.98 16.06 -6.13
C ILE A 327 4.28 16.90 -4.89
N LEU A 328 3.21 17.29 -4.20
CA LEU A 328 3.22 18.39 -3.26
C LEU A 328 2.70 17.97 -1.91
N ARG A 329 3.19 18.62 -0.85
CA ARG A 329 2.69 18.47 0.50
C ARG A 329 2.14 19.80 0.99
N SER A 330 0.83 19.87 1.20
CA SER A 330 0.10 21.11 1.46
C SER A 330 -0.52 21.19 2.86
N ASN A 331 0.05 20.49 3.85
CA ASN A 331 -0.41 20.51 5.25
C ASN A 331 0.21 21.63 6.10
N GLY A 332 1.13 22.43 5.55
CA GLY A 332 1.79 23.53 6.24
C GLY A 332 2.75 23.10 7.35
N GLN A 333 3.06 21.81 7.48
CA GLN A 333 3.96 21.27 8.50
C GLN A 333 5.40 21.29 8.01
N SER A 334 6.30 21.76 8.88
CA SER A 334 7.73 21.75 8.64
C SER A 334 8.27 20.32 8.73
N GLY A 335 9.09 19.89 7.76
CA GLY A 335 9.75 18.58 7.75
C GLY A 335 8.92 17.44 7.12
N SER A 336 7.67 17.68 6.75
CA SER A 336 6.83 16.72 6.03
C SER A 336 7.35 16.47 4.61
N SER A 337 7.53 15.21 4.23
CA SER A 337 7.99 14.86 2.88
C SER A 337 6.82 14.74 1.93
N ALA A 338 6.85 15.37 0.75
CA ALA A 338 5.92 14.98 -0.30
C ALA A 338 6.24 13.59 -0.84
N VAL A 339 7.53 13.28 -1.00
CA VAL A 339 8.00 11.99 -1.52
C VAL A 339 8.91 11.32 -0.50
N ILE A 340 8.58 10.07 -0.15
CA ILE A 340 9.47 9.19 0.60
C ILE A 340 9.89 8.04 -0.32
N ILE A 341 11.20 7.86 -0.50
CA ILE A 341 11.79 6.73 -1.22
C ILE A 341 12.44 5.83 -0.17
N ARG A 342 12.12 4.53 -0.16
CA ARG A 342 12.66 3.59 0.83
C ARG A 342 12.58 2.14 0.38
N ASN A 343 13.11 1.27 1.22
CA ASN A 343 13.15 -0.19 1.08
C ASN A 343 13.76 -0.68 -0.25
N GLY A 344 14.79 0.02 -0.74
CA GLY A 344 15.60 -0.45 -1.86
C GLY A 344 14.99 -0.14 -3.23
N ALA A 345 14.29 0.98 -3.35
CA ALA A 345 13.76 1.44 -4.63
C ALA A 345 14.89 1.75 -5.62
N HIS A 346 14.71 1.35 -6.88
CA HIS A 346 15.77 1.38 -7.89
C HIS A 346 15.27 1.85 -9.27
N HIS A 347 16.07 2.62 -10.01
CA HIS A 347 15.64 3.21 -11.30
C HIS A 347 14.39 4.10 -11.16
N VAL A 348 14.37 4.95 -10.14
CA VAL A 348 13.32 5.95 -9.91
C VAL A 348 13.74 7.29 -10.53
N SER A 349 12.82 7.94 -11.24
CA SER A 349 13.10 9.27 -11.77
C SER A 349 11.96 10.29 -11.62
N PHE A 350 12.36 11.51 -11.29
CA PHE A 350 11.52 12.72 -11.30
C PHE A 350 12.11 13.70 -12.32
N ARG A 351 11.35 14.03 -13.37
CA ARG A 351 11.81 14.88 -14.47
C ARG A 351 10.86 16.03 -14.79
N ASN A 352 11.35 17.27 -14.74
CA ASN A 352 10.55 18.47 -14.99
C ASN A 352 9.28 18.53 -14.11
N THR A 353 9.37 18.05 -12.86
CA THR A 353 8.26 18.04 -11.91
C THR A 353 8.32 19.24 -10.96
N GLN A 354 7.19 19.56 -10.33
CA GLN A 354 7.19 20.36 -9.11
C GLN A 354 7.23 19.42 -7.90
N LEU A 355 8.21 19.58 -7.02
CA LEU A 355 8.39 18.71 -5.86
C LEU A 355 8.40 19.55 -4.59
N ASN A 356 7.64 19.14 -3.58
CA ASN A 356 8.03 19.47 -2.21
C ASN A 356 9.10 18.49 -1.71
N ARG A 357 9.45 18.58 -0.42
CA ARG A 357 10.53 17.81 0.22
C ARG A 357 10.53 16.33 -0.20
N VAL A 358 11.70 15.87 -0.68
CA VAL A 358 11.96 14.46 -0.99
C VAL A 358 12.92 13.90 0.03
N SER A 359 12.62 12.71 0.56
CA SER A 359 13.49 12.04 1.54
C SER A 359 13.68 10.56 1.25
N SER A 360 14.90 10.07 1.43
CA SER A 360 15.21 8.65 1.65
C SER A 360 15.90 8.48 3.01
N PRO A 361 15.45 7.53 3.87
CA PRO A 361 15.98 7.37 5.22
C PRO A 361 17.27 6.55 5.23
N GLY A 362 18.16 6.84 6.19
CA GLY A 362 19.45 6.14 6.37
C GLY A 362 19.37 4.63 6.71
N THR A 363 18.16 4.08 6.74
CA THR A 363 17.88 2.64 6.82
C THR A 363 17.58 2.01 5.46
N SER A 364 17.65 2.79 4.38
CA SER A 364 17.37 2.33 3.02
C SER A 364 18.61 2.15 2.15
N CYS A 365 18.46 1.43 1.06
CA CYS A 365 19.50 1.12 0.06
C CYS A 365 19.02 1.51 -1.35
N ASP A 366 18.35 2.66 -1.46
CA ASP A 366 17.79 3.15 -2.71
C ASP A 366 18.91 3.55 -3.68
N SER A 367 18.79 3.26 -4.97
CA SER A 367 19.87 3.54 -5.93
C SER A 367 19.36 3.81 -7.35
N VAL A 368 20.22 4.34 -8.22
CA VAL A 368 19.83 4.79 -9.58
C VAL A 368 18.64 5.76 -9.51
N LEU A 369 18.82 6.83 -8.73
CA LEU A 369 17.83 7.88 -8.54
C LEU A 369 18.15 9.07 -9.42
N THR A 370 17.19 9.56 -10.19
CA THR A 370 17.38 10.71 -11.08
C THR A 370 16.37 11.81 -10.80
N PHE A 371 16.86 12.98 -10.39
CA PHE A 371 16.10 14.23 -10.26
C PHE A 371 16.61 15.21 -11.30
N ALA A 372 15.88 15.43 -12.39
CA ALA A 372 16.32 16.27 -13.50
C ALA A 372 15.33 17.38 -13.85
N GLY A 373 15.78 18.64 -13.88
CA GLY A 373 14.95 19.76 -14.36
C GLY A 373 13.77 20.12 -13.45
N ASN A 374 13.78 19.71 -12.19
CA ASN A 374 12.64 19.90 -11.29
C ASN A 374 12.65 21.29 -10.62
N ALA A 375 11.46 21.80 -10.31
CA ALA A 375 11.28 22.90 -9.37
C ALA A 375 11.02 22.31 -7.98
N VAL A 376 11.92 22.55 -7.04
CA VAL A 376 11.92 21.90 -5.71
C VAL A 376 11.74 22.92 -4.61
N THR A 377 10.81 22.68 -3.71
CA THR A 377 10.65 23.43 -2.46
C THR A 377 10.86 22.47 -1.28
N GLY A 378 11.69 22.85 -0.31
CA GLY A 378 11.94 22.01 0.88
C GLY A 378 13.07 20.99 0.73
N GLY A 379 13.67 20.81 -0.45
CA GLY A 379 14.94 20.09 -0.65
C GLY A 379 14.83 18.60 -1.00
N ILE A 380 15.98 18.01 -1.34
CA ILE A 380 16.15 16.57 -1.62
C ILE A 380 17.18 16.01 -0.64
N PHE A 381 16.76 15.04 0.18
CA PHE A 381 17.58 14.40 1.21
C PHE A 381 17.67 12.91 0.98
N LEU A 382 18.84 12.41 0.62
CA LEU A 382 19.06 10.99 0.38
C LEU A 382 20.06 10.48 1.39
N ALA A 383 19.54 9.91 2.47
CA ALA A 383 20.34 9.14 3.42
C ALA A 383 20.19 7.66 3.06
N ASN A 384 21.31 6.93 3.07
CA ASN A 384 21.32 5.50 2.79
C ASN A 384 22.05 4.74 3.90
N LEU A 385 21.92 3.42 3.91
CA LEU A 385 22.66 2.53 4.79
C LEU A 385 24.15 2.66 4.53
N SER A 386 24.94 2.77 5.60
CA SER A 386 26.40 2.84 5.52
C SER A 386 27.03 1.60 4.86
N THR A 387 26.37 0.45 4.99
CA THR A 387 26.78 -0.82 4.39
C THR A 387 26.33 -1.00 2.94
N GLN A 388 25.39 -0.18 2.46
CA GLN A 388 24.87 -0.20 1.10
C GLN A 388 24.67 1.22 0.55
N PRO A 389 25.77 1.97 0.29
CA PRO A 389 25.67 3.32 -0.23
C PRO A 389 24.92 3.39 -1.57
N ALA A 390 24.10 4.43 -1.77
CA ALA A 390 23.40 4.64 -3.03
C ALA A 390 24.38 4.93 -4.16
N SER A 391 24.31 4.16 -5.24
CA SER A 391 25.07 4.42 -6.46
C SER A 391 24.21 5.09 -7.54
N ARG A 392 24.85 5.84 -8.44
CA ARG A 392 24.22 6.44 -9.63
C ARG A 392 23.07 7.41 -9.30
N VAL A 393 23.24 8.18 -8.23
CA VAL A 393 22.35 9.31 -7.91
C VAL A 393 22.71 10.49 -8.81
N ALA A 394 21.73 11.05 -9.50
CA ALA A 394 21.88 12.24 -10.33
C ALA A 394 20.84 13.30 -9.93
N ILE A 395 21.31 14.46 -9.49
CA ILE A 395 20.51 15.66 -9.20
C ILE A 395 20.99 16.74 -10.16
N THR A 396 20.29 16.90 -11.28
CA THR A 396 20.75 17.74 -12.39
C THR A 396 19.75 18.79 -12.85
N GLY A 397 20.22 20.02 -13.10
CA GLY A 397 19.38 21.07 -13.70
C GLY A 397 18.16 21.47 -12.87
N ASN A 398 18.12 21.18 -11.57
CA ASN A 398 16.97 21.51 -10.73
C ASN A 398 17.06 22.95 -10.21
N THR A 399 15.91 23.58 -9.98
CA THR A 399 15.80 24.87 -9.30
C THR A 399 15.20 24.65 -7.91
N PHE A 400 15.92 25.05 -6.86
CA PHE A 400 15.48 24.94 -5.48
C PHE A 400 15.06 26.32 -4.98
N THR A 401 13.83 26.44 -4.51
CA THR A 401 13.42 27.57 -3.67
C THR A 401 13.73 27.21 -2.22
N SER A 402 14.27 28.18 -1.47
CA SER A 402 14.78 28.02 -0.10
C SER A 402 13.97 27.03 0.77
N PRO A 403 14.64 26.14 1.54
CA PRO A 403 13.96 25.23 2.44
C PRO A 403 13.13 26.00 3.49
N TYR A 404 11.97 25.45 3.81
CA TYR A 404 10.97 26.03 4.72
C TYR A 404 11.32 25.81 6.21
N SER A 405 12.33 24.98 6.49
CA SER A 405 12.69 24.51 7.83
C SER A 405 14.12 24.91 8.19
N ALA A 406 14.27 25.35 9.43
CA ALA A 406 15.54 25.60 10.10
C ALA A 406 16.43 24.34 10.09
N SER A 407 17.70 24.46 9.68
CA SER A 407 18.79 23.45 9.74
C SER A 407 18.91 22.40 8.63
N GLU A 408 18.11 22.43 7.58
CA GLU A 408 18.24 21.48 6.46
C GLU A 408 18.90 22.10 5.20
N SER A 409 19.72 21.30 4.49
CA SER A 409 20.32 21.68 3.20
C SER A 409 19.33 21.63 2.04
N SER A 410 19.54 22.39 0.96
CA SER A 410 18.68 22.20 -0.25
C SER A 410 18.92 20.84 -0.92
N ILE A 411 20.17 20.39 -0.95
CA ILE A 411 20.57 19.05 -1.39
C ILE A 411 21.38 18.42 -0.26
N GLY A 412 20.87 17.33 0.32
CA GLY A 412 21.55 16.56 1.36
C GLY A 412 21.81 15.12 0.91
N LEU A 413 23.06 14.69 0.87
CA LEU A 413 23.46 13.35 0.47
C LEU A 413 24.31 12.70 1.57
N SER A 414 23.91 11.51 2.01
CA SER A 414 24.65 10.71 2.97
C SER A 414 24.76 9.28 2.49
N TYR A 415 25.97 8.70 2.59
CA TYR A 415 26.27 7.35 2.12
C TYR A 415 25.91 7.15 0.65
N THR A 416 26.55 7.92 -0.23
CA THR A 416 26.41 7.81 -1.69
C THR A 416 27.76 7.49 -2.35
N THR A 417 27.72 6.84 -3.51
CA THR A 417 28.90 6.55 -4.34
C THR A 417 28.70 7.08 -5.75
N GLY A 418 29.55 8.01 -6.18
CA GLY A 418 29.50 8.58 -7.53
C GLY A 418 28.31 9.51 -7.77
N ALA A 419 27.79 10.17 -6.73
CA ALA A 419 26.65 11.08 -6.89
C ALA A 419 27.01 12.27 -7.77
N LEU A 420 26.14 12.63 -8.71
CA LEU A 420 26.28 13.78 -9.59
C LEU A 420 25.30 14.89 -9.18
N VAL A 421 25.83 16.01 -8.72
CA VAL A 421 25.08 17.24 -8.42
C VAL A 421 25.52 18.30 -9.42
N GLN A 422 24.77 18.47 -10.51
CA GLN A 422 25.21 19.27 -11.65
C GLN A 422 24.17 20.26 -12.17
N GLY A 423 24.57 21.50 -12.47
CA GLY A 423 23.68 22.44 -13.17
C GLY A 423 22.49 22.92 -12.34
N ASN A 424 22.50 22.71 -11.02
CA ASN A 424 21.38 23.10 -10.17
C ASN A 424 21.48 24.58 -9.78
N THR A 425 20.34 25.22 -9.60
CA THR A 425 20.22 26.57 -9.04
C THR A 425 19.55 26.50 -7.69
N VAL A 426 20.20 26.99 -6.64
CA VAL A 426 19.61 27.12 -5.29
C VAL A 426 19.38 28.60 -5.02
N ALA A 427 18.12 29.03 -4.95
CA ALA A 427 17.75 30.41 -4.69
C ALA A 427 18.14 30.86 -3.26
N PRO A 428 18.37 32.16 -3.03
CA PRO A 428 18.71 32.67 -1.70
C PRO A 428 17.61 32.38 -0.68
N SER A 429 18.01 31.96 0.51
CA SER A 429 17.11 31.89 1.67
C SER A 429 16.91 33.29 2.22
N ILE A 430 15.64 33.72 2.29
CA ILE A 430 15.28 35.07 2.73
C ILE A 430 14.82 35.14 4.20
N ASN A 431 14.70 34.02 4.94
CA ASN A 431 14.08 34.03 6.28
C ASN A 431 14.50 32.88 7.23
N SER A 432 15.71 32.30 7.11
CA SER A 432 16.08 31.19 7.98
C SER A 432 16.58 31.64 9.37
N GLY A 433 15.82 31.31 10.41
CA GLY A 433 16.25 31.39 11.81
C GLY A 433 17.29 30.32 12.20
N SER A 434 18.08 29.79 11.26
CA SER A 434 19.07 28.72 11.47
C SER A 434 20.11 28.68 10.34
N GLU A 435 21.08 27.77 10.49
CA GLU A 435 22.13 27.54 9.50
C GLU A 435 21.55 27.16 8.13
N VAL A 436 22.17 27.67 7.06
CA VAL A 436 21.75 27.42 5.67
C VAL A 436 22.87 26.71 4.94
N THR A 437 22.53 25.60 4.30
CA THR A 437 23.47 24.89 3.43
C THR A 437 22.84 24.67 2.05
N SER A 438 23.51 25.04 0.95
CA SER A 438 22.95 24.73 -0.38
C SER A 438 23.14 23.24 -0.70
N VAL A 439 24.37 22.73 -0.58
CA VAL A 439 24.71 21.32 -0.79
C VAL A 439 25.48 20.76 0.40
N ASN A 440 25.00 19.66 0.99
CA ASN A 440 25.69 18.93 2.03
C ASN A 440 25.91 17.48 1.59
N VAL A 441 27.17 17.05 1.53
CA VAL A 441 27.55 15.66 1.23
C VAL A 441 28.35 15.09 2.39
N THR A 442 27.90 13.99 2.97
CA THR A 442 28.53 13.36 4.14
C THR A 442 28.74 11.85 3.92
N ASN A 443 29.81 11.29 4.48
CA ASN A 443 30.10 9.84 4.47
C ASN A 443 29.96 9.19 3.08
N SER A 444 30.42 9.87 2.03
CA SER A 444 30.21 9.45 0.63
C SER A 444 31.54 9.23 -0.10
N SER A 445 31.50 8.70 -1.32
CA SER A 445 32.69 8.54 -2.15
C SER A 445 32.47 9.01 -3.58
N ASN A 446 33.48 9.64 -4.15
CA ASN A 446 33.52 10.13 -5.53
C ASN A 446 32.34 11.05 -5.94
N PRO A 447 31.79 11.93 -5.09
CA PRO A 447 30.75 12.85 -5.54
C PRO A 447 31.32 13.88 -6.53
N LYS A 448 30.52 14.25 -7.52
CA LYS A 448 30.80 15.33 -8.46
C LYS A 448 29.79 16.45 -8.25
N ILE A 449 30.27 17.60 -7.80
CA ILE A 449 29.46 18.79 -7.54
C ILE A 449 29.95 19.86 -8.51
N ASN A 450 29.27 20.04 -9.65
CA ASN A 450 29.78 20.92 -10.69
C ASN A 450 28.76 21.77 -11.44
N ASN A 451 29.19 22.91 -11.96
CA ASN A 451 28.34 23.82 -12.75
C ASN A 451 27.04 24.25 -12.02
N ASN A 452 27.06 24.35 -10.68
CA ASN A 452 25.89 24.77 -9.91
C ASN A 452 25.94 26.28 -9.62
N HIS A 453 24.76 26.89 -9.49
CA HIS A 453 24.58 28.27 -9.02
C HIS A 453 23.95 28.24 -7.63
N LEU A 454 24.76 28.45 -6.59
CA LEU A 454 24.39 28.19 -5.20
C LEU A 454 24.36 29.48 -4.39
N PHE A 455 23.16 29.87 -3.94
CA PHE A 455 23.01 30.92 -2.95
C PHE A 455 22.91 30.33 -1.55
N ALA A 456 23.69 30.86 -0.61
CA ALA A 456 23.68 30.51 0.81
C ALA A 456 23.60 31.78 1.67
N TYR A 457 22.40 32.34 1.77
CA TYR A 457 22.11 33.53 2.59
C TYR A 457 21.29 33.16 3.82
N GLY A 458 21.55 33.75 4.98
CA GLY A 458 20.82 33.44 6.21
C GLY A 458 21.25 34.30 7.40
N TYR A 459 20.52 34.22 8.52
CA TYR A 459 20.86 34.97 9.75
C TYR A 459 21.95 34.30 10.60
N TYR A 460 22.22 33.02 10.37
CA TYR A 460 23.20 32.20 11.09
C TYR A 460 24.30 31.75 10.13
N SER A 461 25.11 30.76 10.53
CA SER A 461 26.18 30.24 9.67
C SER A 461 25.63 29.77 8.32
N THR A 462 26.33 30.12 7.25
CA THR A 462 25.92 29.78 5.89
C THR A 462 27.02 29.03 5.17
N TYR A 463 26.62 28.05 4.37
CA TYR A 463 27.52 27.17 3.65
C TYR A 463 27.02 26.95 2.22
N GLY A 464 27.81 27.28 1.21
CA GLY A 464 27.46 26.92 -0.17
C GLY A 464 27.51 25.40 -0.34
N VAL A 465 28.69 24.82 -0.09
CA VAL A 465 28.94 23.38 -0.15
C VAL A 465 29.62 22.91 1.13
N ILE A 466 29.09 21.87 1.75
CA ILE A 466 29.76 21.11 2.81
C ILE A 466 30.07 19.72 2.28
N VAL A 467 31.33 19.30 2.46
CA VAL A 467 31.77 17.92 2.23
C VAL A 467 32.41 17.40 3.52
N SER A 468 31.85 16.35 4.12
CA SER A 468 32.31 15.78 5.39
C SER A 468 32.55 14.27 5.28
N SER A 469 33.67 13.77 5.82
CA SER A 469 33.97 12.32 5.84
C SER A 469 33.80 11.65 4.47
N THR A 470 34.18 12.35 3.41
CA THR A 470 33.90 11.97 2.02
C THR A 470 35.21 11.85 1.25
N VAL A 471 35.33 10.78 0.48
CA VAL A 471 36.56 10.43 -0.26
C VAL A 471 36.43 10.87 -1.72
N ASN A 472 37.48 11.45 -2.29
CA ASN A 472 37.57 11.84 -3.71
C ASN A 472 36.44 12.75 -4.22
N ALA A 473 36.02 13.74 -3.43
CA ALA A 473 35.04 14.72 -3.88
C ALA A 473 35.62 15.65 -4.97
N GLU A 474 34.92 15.74 -6.10
CA GLU A 474 35.21 16.69 -7.18
C GLU A 474 34.24 17.88 -7.06
N ILE A 475 34.77 19.08 -6.84
CA ILE A 475 33.99 20.33 -6.79
C ILE A 475 34.58 21.28 -7.85
N SER A 476 33.86 21.50 -8.95
CA SER A 476 34.36 22.23 -10.12
C SER A 476 33.30 23.16 -10.73
N ASP A 477 33.71 24.31 -11.28
CA ASP A 477 32.83 25.20 -12.08
C ASP A 477 31.54 25.69 -11.37
N ASN A 478 31.51 25.73 -10.03
CA ASN A 478 30.34 26.24 -9.30
C ASN A 478 30.46 27.76 -9.09
N THR A 479 29.33 28.47 -9.25
CA THR A 479 29.18 29.84 -8.75
C THR A 479 28.52 29.80 -7.39
N ILE A 480 29.24 30.21 -6.35
CA ILE A 480 28.75 30.17 -4.96
C ILE A 480 28.75 31.57 -4.39
N GLN A 481 27.58 32.04 -3.97
CA GLN A 481 27.41 33.33 -3.33
C GLN A 481 26.74 33.14 -1.97
N GLY A 482 27.46 33.48 -0.91
CA GLY A 482 26.97 33.34 0.47
C GLY A 482 27.07 34.64 1.26
N GLY A 483 26.30 34.72 2.34
CA GLY A 483 26.36 35.83 3.27
C GLY A 483 25.55 35.59 4.54
N CYS A 484 26.08 36.06 5.67
CA CYS A 484 25.34 36.14 6.92
C CYS A 484 24.74 37.54 7.06
N TYR A 485 23.43 37.62 7.36
CA TYR A 485 22.77 38.89 7.67
C TYR A 485 23.07 39.40 9.09
N SER A 486 23.50 38.52 9.99
CA SER A 486 23.85 38.87 11.37
C SER A 486 25.31 39.31 11.51
N SER A 487 25.53 40.34 12.32
CA SER A 487 26.86 40.86 12.68
C SER A 487 27.51 40.13 13.87
N SER A 488 26.86 39.12 14.46
CA SER A 488 27.35 38.40 15.65
C SER A 488 27.87 37.01 15.32
N GLY A 489 29.15 36.73 15.58
CA GLY A 489 29.74 35.39 15.82
C GLY A 489 29.57 34.25 14.78
N TYR A 490 28.77 34.42 13.73
CA TYR A 490 28.47 33.39 12.73
C TYR A 490 29.44 33.45 11.56
N SER A 491 29.68 32.29 10.94
CA SER A 491 30.61 32.17 9.81
C SER A 491 29.87 31.91 8.51
N SER A 492 30.32 32.52 7.41
CA SER A 492 29.84 32.23 6.06
C SER A 492 30.98 31.61 5.26
N TYR A 493 30.75 30.44 4.68
CA TYR A 493 31.73 29.73 3.86
C TYR A 493 31.14 29.40 2.49
N GLY A 494 31.89 29.68 1.42
CA GLY A 494 31.54 29.17 0.10
C GLY A 494 31.62 27.64 0.07
N ILE A 495 32.76 27.09 0.52
CA ILE A 495 33.00 25.65 0.62
C ILE A 495 33.60 25.35 1.99
N GLN A 496 33.12 24.28 2.63
CA GLN A 496 33.71 23.74 3.84
C GLN A 496 33.97 22.24 3.69
N VAL A 497 35.19 21.81 4.01
CA VAL A 497 35.61 20.40 3.99
C VAL A 497 35.96 19.95 5.41
N ARG A 498 35.38 18.84 5.90
CA ARG A 498 35.60 18.30 7.25
C ARG A 498 35.98 16.83 7.22
N GLY A 499 36.93 16.42 8.07
CA GLY A 499 37.22 15.01 8.35
C GLY A 499 37.58 14.17 7.13
N VAL A 500 38.48 14.66 6.28
CA VAL A 500 38.95 13.92 5.09
C VAL A 500 39.64 12.64 5.57
N ALA A 501 39.05 11.47 5.32
CA ALA A 501 39.82 10.22 5.38
C ALA A 501 40.75 10.23 4.16
N ALA A 502 42.06 10.20 4.45
CA ALA A 502 43.13 10.24 3.45
C ALA A 502 43.00 9.14 2.39
#